data_AF-A0A6A4ZA94-F1
#
_entry.id   AF-A0A6A4ZA94-F1
#
_cell.length_a   1.000
_cell.length_b   1.000
_cell.length_c   1.000
_cell.angle_alpha   90.00
_cell.angle_beta   90.00
_cell.angle_gamma   90.00
#
_symmetry.space_group_name_H-M   'P 1'
#
loop_
_entity.id
_entity.type
_entity.pdbx_description
1 polymer ?
#
loop_
_entity_poly.entity_id
_entity_poly.type
_entity_poly.pdbx_seq_one_letter_code
_entity_poly.pdbx_strand_id
1 'polypeptide(L)'
;MSCFESLDDWENVVDIQTYLKSTCTKNQQRGTVGLSKCCQDILGFPLDKSQQISDWEARPLTEAQLVYAASDAYCLLDLVRELNPPEMRSMYM
;
A
#
# COMPACT_ATOMS: atom_id res chain seq x y z
N MET A 1 21.13 12.10 16.84
CA MET A 1 19.82 11.53 16.48
C MET A 1 19.57 11.95 15.03
N SER A 2 20.35 11.38 14.09
CA SER A 2 20.27 11.76 12.68
C SER A 2 19.06 11.06 12.08
N CYS A 3 18.06 11.88 11.79
CA CYS A 3 16.98 11.51 10.90
C CYS A 3 17.63 11.29 9.52
N PHE A 4 17.78 10.02 9.12
CA PHE A 4 17.87 9.56 7.73
C PHE A 4 18.89 10.31 6.84
N GLU A 5 20.12 9.79 6.72
CA GLU A 5 21.18 10.44 5.93
C GLU A 5 21.09 10.19 4.41
N SER A 6 20.24 9.29 3.93
CA SER A 6 20.13 8.99 2.49
C SER A 6 18.75 8.43 2.12
N LEU A 7 18.12 8.97 1.07
CA LEU A 7 16.83 8.49 0.53
C LEU A 7 16.96 7.15 -0.22
N ASP A 8 18.18 6.64 -0.41
CA ASP A 8 18.47 5.39 -1.11
C ASP A 8 18.77 4.20 -0.16
N ASP A 9 18.74 4.40 1.17
CA ASP A 9 19.11 3.35 2.17
C ASP A 9 18.01 2.31 2.45
N TRP A 10 16.89 2.37 1.75
CA TRP A 10 15.78 1.44 1.95
C TRP A 10 15.95 0.17 1.11
N GLU A 11 17.02 -0.60 1.35
CA GLU A 11 17.31 -1.83 0.58
C GLU A 11 16.21 -2.90 0.64
N ASN A 12 15.20 -2.75 1.50
CA ASN A 12 14.12 -3.73 1.71
C ASN A 12 12.71 -3.13 1.70
N VAL A 13 12.50 -1.98 1.03
CA VAL A 13 11.17 -1.39 0.88
C VAL A 13 10.68 -1.57 -0.54
N VAL A 14 9.49 -2.16 -0.68
CA VAL A 14 8.78 -2.22 -1.96
C VAL A 14 7.65 -1.20 -1.95
N ASP A 15 7.82 -0.13 -2.74
CA ASP A 15 6.74 0.79 -3.03
C ASP A 15 5.83 0.20 -4.11
N ILE A 16 4.66 -0.30 -3.70
CA ILE A 16 3.70 -0.95 -4.60
C ILE A 16 3.24 -0.02 -5.72
N GLN A 17 3.11 1.29 -5.45
CA GLN A 17 2.65 2.23 -6.46
C GLN A 17 3.70 2.40 -7.57
N THR A 18 4.97 2.47 -7.21
CA THR A 18 6.12 2.57 -8.11
C THR A 18 6.27 1.29 -8.93
N TYR A 19 6.14 0.13 -8.27
CA TYR A 19 6.14 -1.17 -8.94
C TYR A 19 5.01 -1.30 -10.00
N LEU A 20 3.79 -0.87 -9.67
CA LEU A 20 2.67 -0.92 -10.61
C LEU A 20 2.84 0.06 -11.77
N LYS A 21 3.40 1.25 -11.52
CA LYS A 21 3.70 2.22 -12.58
C LYS A 21 4.75 1.71 -13.56
N SER A 22 5.75 0.94 -13.11
CA SER A 22 6.82 0.42 -13.98
C SER A 22 6.40 -0.80 -14.80
N THR A 23 5.48 -1.62 -14.29
CA THR A 23 5.04 -2.87 -14.94
C THR A 23 3.89 -2.67 -15.94
N CYS A 24 3.15 -1.56 -15.89
CA CYS A 24 2.05 -1.29 -16.82
C CYS A 24 2.56 -0.74 -18.18
N THR A 25 2.29 -1.44 -19.29
CA THR A 25 2.58 -0.98 -20.66
C THR A 25 1.79 0.29 -21.04
N LYS A 26 2.42 1.19 -21.81
CA LYS A 26 2.02 2.56 -22.21
C LYS A 26 0.57 2.82 -22.70
N ASN A 27 -0.27 1.80 -22.87
CA ASN A 27 -1.64 1.92 -23.38
C ASN A 27 -2.72 2.13 -22.30
N GLN A 28 -2.34 2.16 -21.04
CA GLN A 28 -3.27 2.44 -19.94
C GLN A 28 -2.67 3.53 -19.06
N GLN A 29 -2.90 4.79 -19.43
CA GLN A 29 -2.63 5.93 -18.56
C GLN A 29 -3.60 5.87 -17.38
N ARG A 30 -3.32 4.99 -16.42
CA ARG A 30 -3.91 5.06 -15.10
C ARG A 30 -3.20 6.20 -14.39
N GLY A 31 -3.89 7.33 -14.23
CA GLY A 31 -3.49 8.39 -13.29
C GLY A 31 -3.22 7.80 -11.90
N THR A 32 -2.61 8.58 -11.01
CA THR A 32 -2.26 8.17 -9.63
C THR A 32 -3.31 7.23 -9.01
N VAL A 33 -2.98 5.95 -8.91
CA VAL A 33 -3.90 4.93 -8.41
C VAL A 33 -3.78 4.91 -6.88
N GLY A 34 -4.90 5.18 -6.19
CA GLY A 34 -4.97 5.05 -4.74
C GLY A 34 -5.08 3.58 -4.32
N LEU A 35 -4.67 3.26 -3.10
CA LEU A 35 -4.59 1.89 -2.57
C LEU A 35 -5.90 1.10 -2.76
N SER A 36 -7.05 1.68 -2.40
CA SER A 36 -8.37 1.06 -2.60
C SER A 36 -8.65 0.67 -4.07
N LYS A 37 -8.18 1.45 -5.05
CA LYS A 37 -8.33 1.12 -6.47
C LYS A 37 -7.35 0.01 -6.90
N CYS A 38 -6.15 -0.02 -6.34
CA CYS A 38 -5.21 -1.13 -6.54
C CYS A 38 -5.81 -2.44 -5.99
N CYS A 39 -6.35 -2.43 -4.78
CA CYS A 39 -7.05 -3.59 -4.20
C CYS A 39 -8.21 -4.04 -5.09
N GLN A 40 -9.03 -3.10 -5.60
CA GLN A 40 -10.12 -3.44 -6.50
C GLN A 40 -9.64 -4.11 -7.79
N ASP A 41 -8.54 -3.61 -8.38
CA ASP A 41 -8.04 -4.09 -9.67
C ASP A 41 -7.26 -5.41 -9.56
N ILE A 42 -6.62 -5.67 -8.41
CA ILE A 42 -5.76 -6.84 -8.19
C ILE A 42 -6.47 -7.93 -7.36
N LEU A 43 -7.09 -7.55 -6.24
CA LEU A 43 -7.75 -8.48 -5.31
C LEU A 43 -9.25 -8.64 -5.60
N GLY A 44 -9.83 -7.77 -6.44
CA GLY A 44 -11.24 -7.83 -6.83
C GLY A 44 -12.21 -7.12 -5.88
N PHE A 45 -11.73 -6.53 -4.78
CA PHE A 45 -12.54 -5.78 -3.82
C PHE A 45 -11.85 -4.47 -3.39
N PRO A 46 -12.62 -3.37 -3.20
CA PRO A 46 -12.06 -2.09 -2.79
C PRO A 46 -11.92 -2.03 -1.25
N LEU A 47 -11.05 -1.14 -0.77
CA LEU A 47 -11.02 -0.77 0.65
C LEU A 47 -12.07 0.29 0.97
N ASP A 48 -12.66 0.21 2.16
CA ASP A 48 -13.49 1.28 2.73
C ASP A 48 -12.64 2.54 2.95
N LYS A 49 -13.17 3.70 2.60
CA LYS A 49 -12.50 5.02 2.73
C LYS A 49 -13.13 5.91 3.80
N SER A 50 -14.12 5.40 4.55
CA SER A 50 -14.92 6.19 5.48
C SER A 50 -14.11 6.94 6.54
N GLN A 51 -12.97 6.40 6.97
CA GLN A 51 -12.13 6.99 8.02
C GLN A 51 -10.92 7.78 7.51
N GLN A 52 -10.73 7.89 6.19
CA GLN A 52 -9.55 8.55 5.59
C GLN A 52 -9.38 10.00 6.08
N ILE A 53 -10.49 10.72 6.24
CA ILE A 53 -10.53 12.13 6.68
C ILE A 53 -11.16 12.30 8.08
N SER A 54 -11.19 11.24 8.88
CA SER A 54 -11.68 11.30 10.26
C SER A 54 -10.71 12.08 11.17
N ASP A 55 -11.15 12.46 12.36
CA ASP A 55 -10.29 13.09 13.36
C ASP A 55 -9.34 12.05 13.99
N TRP A 56 -8.12 11.97 13.44
CA TRP A 56 -7.05 11.08 13.90
C TRP A 56 -6.32 11.58 15.15
N GLU A 57 -6.58 12.81 15.60
CA GLU A 57 -6.03 13.37 16.84
C GLU A 57 -6.93 13.06 18.04
N ALA A 58 -8.23 12.85 17.82
CA ALA A 58 -9.19 12.46 18.86
C ALA A 58 -8.75 11.20 19.63
N ARG A 59 -8.95 11.20 20.95
CA ARG A 59 -8.67 10.05 21.83
C ARG A 59 -9.85 9.75 22.76
N PRO A 60 -10.16 8.46 22.97
CA PRO A 60 -9.57 7.28 22.31
C PRO A 60 -9.96 7.21 20.82
N LEU A 61 -9.19 6.47 20.02
CA LEU A 61 -9.59 6.18 18.64
C LEU A 61 -10.85 5.32 18.65
N THR A 62 -11.72 5.54 17.67
CA THR A 62 -12.92 4.72 17.48
C THR A 62 -12.58 3.35 16.90
N GLU A 63 -13.45 2.36 17.13
CA GLU A 63 -13.28 1.03 16.53
C GLU A 63 -13.21 1.10 15.00
N ALA A 64 -14.01 1.97 14.38
CA ALA A 64 -13.99 2.16 12.93
C ALA A 64 -12.62 2.65 12.42
N GLN A 65 -11.98 3.58 13.13
CA GLN A 65 -10.63 4.05 12.80
C GLN A 65 -9.58 2.95 12.94
N LEU A 66 -9.68 2.12 14.00
CA LEU A 66 -8.78 0.98 14.20
C LEU A 66 -8.91 -0.04 13.07
N VAL A 67 -10.14 -0.42 12.72
CA VAL A 67 -10.42 -1.36 11.62
C VAL A 67 -9.93 -0.81 10.29
N TYR A 68 -10.16 0.48 10.01
CA TYR A 68 -9.67 1.13 8.80
C TYR A 68 -8.13 1.09 8.72
N ALA A 69 -7.43 1.51 9.78
CA ALA A 69 -5.97 1.53 9.82
C ALA A 69 -5.37 0.12 9.68
N ALA A 70 -5.97 -0.88 10.34
CA ALA A 70 -5.57 -2.27 10.20
C ALA A 70 -5.79 -2.79 8.78
N SER A 71 -6.89 -2.43 8.13
CA SER A 71 -7.21 -2.84 6.76
C SER A 71 -6.22 -2.26 5.74
N ASP A 72 -5.88 -0.97 5.86
CA ASP A 72 -4.90 -0.28 5.00
C ASP A 72 -3.49 -0.91 5.10
N ALA A 73 -3.12 -1.46 6.27
CA ALA A 73 -1.85 -2.17 6.45
C ALA A 73 -1.93 -3.63 5.97
N TYR A 74 -3.00 -4.34 6.33
CA TYR A 74 -3.14 -5.77 6.04
C TYR A 74 -3.22 -6.07 4.53
N CYS A 75 -3.93 -5.23 3.77
CA CYS A 75 -4.11 -5.45 2.33
C CYS A 75 -2.78 -5.47 1.55
N LEU A 76 -1.72 -4.83 2.07
CA LEU A 76 -0.40 -4.82 1.44
C LEU A 76 0.21 -6.21 1.38
N LEU A 77 -0.05 -7.07 2.38
CA LEU A 77 0.45 -8.45 2.37
C LEU A 77 -0.14 -9.25 1.20
N ASP A 78 -1.44 -9.13 0.99
CA ASP A 78 -2.13 -9.83 -0.10
C ASP A 78 -1.76 -9.25 -1.46
N LEU A 79 -1.61 -7.92 -1.56
CA LEU A 79 -1.10 -7.26 -2.76
C LEU A 79 0.31 -7.73 -3.12
N VAL A 80 1.23 -7.80 -2.15
CA VAL A 80 2.61 -8.24 -2.40
C VAL A 80 2.64 -9.71 -2.81
N ARG A 81 1.82 -10.57 -2.20
CA ARG A 81 1.70 -11.98 -2.59
C ARG A 81 1.23 -12.13 -4.04
N GLU A 82 0.22 -11.36 -4.44
CA GLU A 82 -0.34 -11.44 -5.80
C GLU A 82 0.60 -10.82 -6.84
N LEU A 83 1.24 -9.69 -6.52
CA LEU A 83 2.17 -9.01 -7.43
C LEU A 83 3.51 -9.73 -7.55
N ASN A 84 3.91 -10.48 -6.51
CA ASN A 84 5.16 -11.23 -6.43
C ASN A 84 6.39 -10.44 -6.97
N PRO A 85 6.66 -9.24 -6.41
CA PRO A 85 7.74 -8.38 -6.86
C PRO A 85 9.09 -9.11 -6.67
N PRO A 86 10.03 -8.99 -7.62
CA PRO A 86 11.28 -9.74 -7.62
C PRO A 86 12.12 -9.52 -6.35
N GLU A 87 12.03 -8.34 -5.74
CA GLU A 87 12.71 -7.95 -4.51
C GLU A 87 12.26 -8.80 -3.31
N MET A 88 11.04 -9.35 -3.32
CA MET A 88 10.46 -10.14 -2.22
C MET A 88 10.52 -11.66 -2.46
N ARG A 89 11.12 -12.12 -3.57
CA ARG A 89 11.15 -13.55 -3.95
C ARG A 89 12.00 -14.42 -3.03
N SER A 90 13.03 -13.87 -2.37
CA SER A 90 13.92 -14.64 -1.48
C SER A 90 13.37 -14.87 -0.06
N MET A 91 12.23 -14.26 0.32
CA MET A 91 11.73 -14.36 1.71
C MET A 91 10.71 -15.51 1.92
N TYR A 92 10.26 -16.15 0.84
CA TYR A 92 9.21 -17.19 0.87
C TYR A 92 9.59 -18.50 0.15
N MET A 93 10.88 -18.71 -0.17
CA MET A 93 11.45 -20.00 -0.58
C MET A 93 12.45 -20.46 0.49
#